data_AF-A0A2D6PAR1-F1
#
_entry.id   AF-A0A2D6PAR1-F1
#
_cell.length_a   1.000
_cell.length_b   1.000
_cell.length_c   1.000
_cell.angle_alpha   90.00
_cell.angle_beta   90.00
_cell.angle_gamma   90.00
#
_symmetry.space_group_name_H-M   'P 1'
#
loop_
_entity.id
_entity.type
_entity.pdbx_description
1 polymer ?
#
loop_
_entity_poly.entity_id
_entity_poly.type
_entity_poly.pdbx_seq_one_letter_code
_entity_poly.pdbx_strand_id
1 'polypeptide(L)' 'MENEIPHMQKNPGENFSTVEVDPVTGEYVIKVPEWIISEFGWYEGTEVNMEVDGDSILITEL' A
#
# COMPACT_ATOMS: atom_id res chain seq x y z
N MET A 1 -11.41 -29.88 4.33
CA MET A 1 -11.98 -28.61 3.88
C MET A 1 -10.82 -27.83 3.33
N GLU A 2 -10.70 -27.75 2.02
CA GLU A 2 -9.68 -26.95 1.36
C GLU A 2 -10.10 -25.49 1.55
N ASN A 3 -9.23 -24.70 2.19
CA ASN A 3 -9.47 -23.27 2.37
C ASN A 3 -9.31 -22.62 0.99
N GLU A 4 -10.41 -22.18 0.39
CA GLU A 4 -10.37 -21.34 -0.80
C GLU A 4 -9.61 -20.05 -0.45
N ILE A 5 -8.44 -19.86 -1.08
CA ILE A 5 -7.72 -18.59 -1.02
C ILE A 5 -8.55 -17.61 -1.86
N PRO A 6 -9.03 -16.48 -1.30
CA PRO A 6 -9.73 -15.50 -2.10
C PRO A 6 -8.79 -15.02 -3.21
N HIS A 7 -9.11 -15.33 -4.46
CA HIS A 7 -8.44 -14.72 -5.60
C HIS A 7 -8.85 -13.23 -5.62
N MET A 8 -8.08 -12.38 -4.95
CA MET A 8 -8.22 -10.93 -5.10
C MET A 8 -7.94 -10.59 -6.57
N GLN A 9 -8.94 -10.00 -7.22
CA GLN A 9 -8.77 -9.48 -8.57
C GLN A 9 -7.78 -8.32 -8.53
N LYS A 10 -6.60 -8.51 -9.14
CA LYS A 10 -5.67 -7.42 -9.45
C LYS A 10 -6.32 -6.55 -10.52
N ASN A 11 -7.14 -5.57 -10.13
CA ASN A 11 -7.73 -4.61 -11.04
C ASN A 11 -6.74 -3.47 -11.29
N PRO A 12 -6.16 -3.34 -12.49
CA PRO A 12 -5.19 -2.28 -12.77
C PRO A 12 -5.78 -0.86 -12.63
N GLY A 13 -7.11 -0.74 -12.71
CA GLY A 13 -7.84 0.52 -12.48
C GLY A 13 -7.86 0.99 -11.03
N GLU A 14 -7.52 0.13 -10.07
CA GLU A 14 -7.52 0.44 -8.62
C GLU A 14 -6.11 0.81 -8.10
N ASN A 15 -5.11 0.88 -8.98
CA ASN A 15 -3.73 1.21 -8.61
C ASN A 15 -3.45 2.73 -8.60
N PHE A 16 -4.45 3.54 -8.92
CA PHE A 16 -4.34 4.99 -8.92
C PHE A 16 -4.86 5.54 -7.60
N SER A 17 -4.00 6.31 -6.94
CA SER A 17 -4.32 7.01 -5.71
C SER A 17 -3.90 8.47 -5.86
N THR A 18 -4.45 9.34 -5.01
CA THR A 18 -4.08 10.75 -4.96
C THR A 18 -3.29 11.02 -3.69
N VAL A 19 -2.36 11.97 -3.75
CA VAL A 19 -1.75 12.54 -2.55
C VAL A 19 -2.80 13.41 -1.87
N GLU A 20 -3.08 13.11 -0.61
CA GLU A 20 -4.01 13.84 0.25
C GLU A 20 -3.23 14.48 1.41
N VAL A 21 -3.80 15.53 2.02
CA VAL A 21 -3.27 16.14 3.24
C VAL A 21 -4.23 15.83 4.37
N ASP A 22 -3.78 15.15 5.42
CA ASP A 22 -4.57 14.89 6.61
C ASP A 22 -4.92 16.23 7.30
N PRO A 23 -6.21 16.55 7.51
CA PRO A 23 -6.61 17.86 8.04
C PRO A 23 -6.30 18.03 9.55
N VAL A 24 -5.99 16.96 10.27
CA VAL A 24 -5.68 16.95 11.70
C VAL A 24 -4.18 17.04 11.93
N THR A 25 -3.37 16.22 11.24
CA THR A 25 -1.91 16.19 11.42
C THR A 25 -1.16 17.10 10.46
N GLY A 26 -1.75 17.43 9.31
CA GLY A 26 -1.08 18.15 8.22
C GLY A 26 -0.12 17.28 7.40
N GLU A 27 -0.10 15.97 7.64
CA GLU A 27 0.79 15.04 6.94
C GLU A 27 0.25 14.71 5.55
N TYR A 28 1.18 14.47 4.61
CA TYR A 28 0.83 13.98 3.28
C TYR A 28 0.66 12.47 3.33
N VAL A 29 -0.45 11.99 2.81
CA VAL A 29 -0.79 10.56 2.78
C VAL A 29 -1.15 10.12 1.37
N ILE A 30 -0.82 8.87 1.05
CA ILE A 30 -1.33 8.16 -0.12
C ILE A 30 -2.07 6.93 0.37
N LYS A 31 -3.20 6.60 -0.27
CA LYS A 31 -3.89 5.34 0.01
C LYS A 31 -3.21 4.23 -0.78
N VAL A 32 -2.67 3.24 -0.06
CA VAL A 32 -2.11 2.03 -0.67
C VAL A 32 -3.25 1.03 -0.89
N PRO A 33 -3.42 0.49 -2.11
CA PRO A 33 -4.42 -0.53 -2.38
C PRO A 33 -4.29 -1.76 -1.46
N GLU A 34 -5.43 -2.27 -1.00
CA GLU A 34 -5.50 -3.41 -0.06
C GLU A 34 -4.77 -4.66 -0.58
N TRP A 35 -4.82 -4.92 -1.89
CA TRP A 35 -4.16 -6.07 -2.48
C TRP A 35 -2.63 -5.97 -2.37
N ILE A 36 -2.05 -4.76 -2.41
CA ILE A 36 -0.60 -4.56 -2.22
C ILE A 36 -0.24 -4.89 -0.78
N ILE A 37 -0.99 -4.33 0.18
CA ILE A 37 -0.81 -4.61 1.60
C ILE A 37 -0.92 -6.12 1.89
N SER A 38 -1.90 -6.79 1.28
CA SER A 38 -2.12 -8.24 1.43
C SER A 38 -1.01 -9.09 0.82
N GLU A 39 -0.49 -8.70 -0.35
CA GLU A 39 0.61 -9.42 -1.04
C GLU A 39 1.92 -9.33 -0.24
N PHE A 40 2.20 -8.17 0.37
CA PHE A 40 3.37 -8.00 1.24
C PHE A 40 3.15 -8.46 2.68
N GLY A 41 1.91 -8.78 3.07
CA GLY A 41 1.59 -9.17 4.45
C GLY A 41 1.79 -8.05 5.46
N TRP A 42 1.63 -6.79 5.03
CA TRP A 42 1.76 -5.62 5.91
C TRP A 42 0.47 -5.41 6.70
N TYR A 43 0.62 -4.99 7.95
CA TYR A 43 -0.49 -4.70 8.85
C TYR A 43 -0.21 -3.42 9.64
N GLU A 44 -1.17 -2.99 10.46
CA GLU A 44 -0.95 -1.86 11.36
C GLU A 44 0.28 -2.10 12.25
N GLY A 45 1.20 -1.15 12.24
CA GLY A 45 2.47 -1.24 12.96
C GLY A 45 3.62 -1.88 12.20
N THR A 46 3.42 -2.38 10.97
CA THR A 46 4.55 -2.79 10.11
C THR A 46 5.45 -1.58 9.85
N GLU A 47 6.72 -1.70 10.21
CA GLU A 47 7.74 -0.68 9.94
C GLU A 47 8.23 -0.84 8.49
N VAL A 48 8.20 0.26 7.74
CA VAL A 48 8.67 0.30 6.36
C VAL A 48 9.68 1.42 6.17
N ASN A 49 10.66 1.18 5.31
CA ASN A 49 11.55 2.19 4.78
C ASN A 49 11.06 2.64 3.40
N MET A 50 11.12 3.94 3.13
CA MET A 50 10.72 4.54 1.86
C MET A 50 11.87 5.36 1.30
N GLU A 51 12.23 5.11 0.04
CA GLU A 51 13.28 5.84 -0.66
C GLU A 51 12.88 6.22 -2.08
N VAL A 52 13.53 7.26 -2.62
CA VAL A 52 13.30 7.74 -3.99
C VAL A 52 14.18 6.94 -4.93
N ASP A 53 13.57 6.30 -5.93
CA ASP A 53 14.25 5.63 -7.03
C ASP A 53 13.76 6.21 -8.36
N GLY A 54 14.51 7.20 -8.88
CA GLY A 54 14.14 7.96 -10.08
C GLY A 54 12.81 8.70 -9.90
N ASP A 55 11.82 8.34 -10.72
CA ASP A 55 10.46 8.88 -10.67
C ASP A 55 9.51 8.00 -9.82
N SER A 56 10.05 7.04 -9.07
CA SER A 56 9.28 6.10 -8.24
C SER A 56 9.66 6.20 -6.77
N ILE A 57 8.78 5.66 -5.91
CA ILE A 57 9.09 5.41 -4.50
C ILE A 57 9.28 3.90 -4.34
N LEU A 58 10.42 3.49 -3.79
CA LEU A 58 10.65 2.12 -3.36
C LEU A 58 10.30 2.02 -1.88
N ILE A 59 9.47 1.03 -1.54
CA ILE A 59 9.03 0.77 -0.16
C ILE A 59 9.46 -0.65 0.22
N THR A 60 10.16 -0.80 1.34
CA THR A 60 10.67 -2.08 1.84
C THR A 60 10.35 -2.25 3.32
N GLU A 61 9.93 -3.44 3.72
CA GLU A 61 9.77 -3.81 5.13
C GLU A 61 11.13 -3.88 5.86
N LEU A 62 11.14 -3.55 7.15
CA LEU A 62 12.32 -3.58 8.03
C LEU A 62 12.30 -4.75 9.03
#